data_AF-A0A2A5BJI0-F1
#
_entry.id   AF-A0A2A5BJI0-F1
#
_cell.length_a   1.000
_cell.length_b   1.000
_cell.length_c   1.000
_cell.angle_alpha   90.00
_cell.angle_beta   90.00
_cell.angle_gamma   90.00
#
_symmetry.space_group_name_H-M   'P 1'
#
loop_
_entity.id
_entity.type
_entity.pdbx_description
1 polymer ?
#
loop_
_entity_poly.entity_id
_entity_poly.type
_entity_poly.pdbx_seq_one_letter_code
_entity_poly.pdbx_strand_id
1 'polypeptide(L)'
;MIAVLQLLLSLLLFALHGERVEVRKRMKKTTFLFVITSLLTASLNAAVIPKWFHDAIRVNQPRQLAYFLALSPPCTIPIESLDKIVVEILTEYKIRPMKEEIFNDGRIYLNLAVNCITFKSNDNAFVIEANFARYTPSPPIIFDQQFGISGKGNNDNLREAFKTSVKAAISEHVSSNFGF
;
A
#
# COMPACT_ATOMS: atom_id res chain seq x y z
N MET A 1 21.29 3.80 21.70
CA MET A 1 22.12 4.52 22.71
C MET A 1 23.30 5.29 22.09
N ILE A 2 23.97 4.77 21.05
CA ILE A 2 25.15 5.41 20.43
C ILE A 2 24.83 6.77 19.74
N ALA A 3 23.64 6.89 19.13
CA ALA A 3 23.25 8.12 18.41
C ALA A 3 23.06 9.36 19.32
N VAL A 4 22.66 9.16 20.58
CA VAL A 4 22.46 10.27 21.53
C VAL A 4 23.81 10.83 22.00
N LEU A 5 24.83 9.97 22.11
CA LEU A 5 26.18 10.36 22.52
C LEU A 5 26.89 11.19 21.43
N GLN A 6 26.69 10.85 20.15
CA GLN A 6 27.22 11.63 19.03
C GLN A 6 26.58 13.02 18.93
N LEU A 7 25.28 13.15 19.21
CA LEU A 7 24.60 14.44 19.18
C LEU A 7 25.10 15.39 20.28
N LEU A 8 25.32 14.85 21.48
CA LEU A 8 25.85 15.61 22.62
C LEU A 8 27.31 16.04 22.42
N LEU A 9 28.15 15.17 21.85
CA LEU A 9 29.55 15.50 21.55
C LEU A 9 29.65 16.62 20.48
N SER A 10 28.75 16.59 19.50
CA SER A 10 28.64 17.63 18.46
C SER A 10 28.26 18.98 19.06
N LEU A 11 27.27 19.01 19.96
CA LEU A 11 26.83 20.24 20.63
C LEU A 11 27.90 20.82 21.57
N LEU A 12 28.67 19.96 22.24
CA LEU A 12 29.78 20.37 23.12
C LEU A 12 30.97 20.97 22.35
N LEU A 13 31.32 20.40 21.20
CA LEU A 13 32.35 20.96 20.32
C LEU A 13 31.96 22.33 19.75
N PHE A 14 30.66 22.58 19.55
CA PHE A 14 30.12 23.86 19.07
C PHE A 14 30.09 24.96 20.14
N ALA A 15 29.91 24.59 21.42
CA ALA A 15 29.90 25.56 22.52
C ALA A 15 31.30 26.11 22.85
N LEU A 16 32.36 25.38 22.49
CA LEU A 16 33.76 25.72 22.84
C LEU A 16 34.49 26.57 21.79
N HIS A 17 33.89 26.87 20.64
CA HIS A 17 34.50 27.75 19.63
C HIS A 17 33.62 28.97 19.37
N GLY A 18 33.67 29.91 20.31
CA GLY A 18 33.16 31.25 20.09
C GLY A 18 34.15 32.06 19.25
N GLU A 19 33.87 32.26 17.96
CA GLU A 19 34.36 33.43 17.23
C GLU A 19 33.46 33.85 16.05
N ARG A 20 32.99 35.10 16.16
CA ARG A 20 32.75 36.13 15.13
C ARG A 20 31.95 35.78 13.85
N VAL A 21 30.65 36.09 13.94
CA VAL A 21 29.77 36.88 13.02
C VAL A 21 29.79 36.63 11.49
N GLU A 22 30.91 36.36 10.83
CA GLU A 22 30.96 36.17 9.36
C GLU A 22 30.56 34.74 8.92
N VAL A 23 30.72 33.76 9.81
CA VAL A 23 30.29 32.37 9.60
C VAL A 23 28.75 32.26 9.46
N ARG A 24 28.01 33.23 10.00
CA ARG A 24 26.53 33.19 10.12
C ARG A 24 25.80 33.16 8.77
N LYS A 25 26.38 33.72 7.69
CA LYS A 25 25.80 33.68 6.33
C LYS A 25 26.12 32.38 5.58
N ARG A 26 27.33 31.81 5.74
CA ARG A 26 27.68 30.48 5.17
C ARG A 26 26.97 29.35 5.92
N MET A 27 26.89 29.40 7.25
CA MET A 27 26.18 28.41 8.07
C MET A 27 24.70 28.28 7.69
N LYS A 28 23.98 29.37 7.44
CA LYS A 28 22.56 29.29 7.06
C LYS A 28 22.33 28.49 5.79
N LYS A 29 23.25 28.52 4.82
CA LYS A 29 23.15 27.71 3.59
C LYS A 29 23.50 26.24 3.84
N THR A 30 24.56 25.96 4.59
CA THR A 30 25.01 24.57 4.84
C THR A 30 24.08 23.82 5.78
N THR A 31 23.56 24.48 6.83
CA THR A 31 22.61 23.87 7.77
C THR A 31 21.22 23.65 7.14
N PHE A 32 20.78 24.54 6.25
CA PHE A 32 19.53 24.36 5.49
C PHE A 32 19.63 23.18 4.51
N LEU A 33 20.79 23.01 3.85
CA LEU A 33 21.03 21.89 2.95
C LEU A 33 21.04 20.54 3.70
N PHE A 34 21.63 20.48 4.89
CA PHE A 34 21.65 19.25 5.71
C PHE A 34 20.25 18.85 6.22
N VAL A 35 19.41 19.82 6.59
CA VAL A 35 18.02 19.55 7.02
C VAL A 35 17.17 19.05 5.85
N ILE A 36 17.30 19.65 4.66
CA ILE A 36 16.60 19.17 3.46
C ILE A 36 17.05 17.77 3.06
N THR A 37 18.35 17.49 3.10
CA THR A 37 18.88 16.15 2.73
C THR A 37 18.42 15.08 3.73
N SER A 38 18.31 15.42 5.02
CA SER A 38 17.82 14.51 6.06
C SER A 38 16.31 14.25 5.98
N LEU A 39 15.52 15.25 5.54
CA LEU A 39 14.08 15.10 5.25
C LEU A 39 13.83 14.27 3.99
N LEU A 40 14.74 14.31 3.01
CA LEU A 40 14.63 13.55 1.77
C LEU A 40 15.01 12.06 1.90
N THR A 41 15.81 11.68 2.91
CA THR A 41 16.15 10.27 3.14
C THR A 41 15.09 9.49 3.91
N ALA A 42 14.17 10.18 4.61
CA ALA A 42 13.12 9.52 5.38
C ALA A 42 11.95 9.00 4.52
N SER A 43 11.84 9.43 3.27
CA SER A 43 10.68 9.15 2.39
C SER A 43 10.88 7.97 1.43
N LEU A 44 11.95 7.18 1.54
CA LEU A 44 12.27 6.11 0.58
C LEU A 44 12.35 4.68 1.16
N ASN A 45 11.70 4.41 2.28
CA ASN A 45 11.45 3.01 2.68
C ASN A 45 10.18 2.52 1.99
N ALA A 46 10.25 2.30 0.67
CA ALA A 46 9.28 1.41 0.04
C ALA A 46 9.45 0.04 0.72
N ALA A 47 8.40 -0.44 1.38
CA ALA A 47 8.44 -1.75 2.02
C ALA A 47 8.77 -2.79 0.95
N VAL A 48 9.96 -3.39 1.04
CA VAL A 48 10.41 -4.41 0.08
C VAL A 48 9.52 -5.63 0.28
N ILE A 49 8.74 -5.97 -0.74
CA ILE A 49 7.89 -7.16 -0.69
C ILE A 49 8.79 -8.39 -0.67
N PRO A 50 8.57 -9.32 0.28
CA PRO A 50 9.46 -10.45 0.45
C PRO A 50 9.32 -11.42 -0.73
N LYS A 51 10.45 -12.02 -1.15
CA LYS A 51 10.50 -12.96 -2.28
C LYS A 51 9.50 -14.11 -2.17
N TRP A 52 9.31 -14.65 -0.96
CA TRP A 52 8.38 -15.76 -0.74
C TRP A 52 6.96 -15.40 -1.19
N PHE A 53 6.56 -14.14 -1.08
CA PHE A 53 5.24 -13.68 -1.47
C PHE A 53 5.09 -13.69 -3.00
N HIS A 54 6.09 -13.15 -3.72
CA HIS A 54 6.13 -13.22 -5.19
C HIS A 54 6.05 -14.67 -5.69
N ASP A 55 6.79 -15.57 -5.06
CA ASP A 55 6.76 -17.00 -5.40
C ASP A 55 5.40 -17.64 -5.07
N ALA A 56 4.71 -17.19 -4.02
CA ALA A 56 3.41 -17.71 -3.60
C ALA A 56 2.25 -17.31 -4.53
N ILE A 57 2.32 -16.11 -5.14
CA ILE A 57 1.29 -15.57 -6.05
C ILE A 57 1.58 -15.80 -7.54
N ARG A 58 2.68 -16.50 -7.86
CA ARG A 58 2.97 -16.89 -9.25
C ARG A 58 1.96 -17.94 -9.74
N VAL A 59 1.50 -17.78 -10.97
CA VAL A 59 0.49 -18.63 -11.61
C VAL A 59 0.92 -19.07 -13.01
N ASN A 60 0.43 -20.24 -13.45
CA ASN A 60 0.73 -20.75 -14.79
C ASN A 60 0.07 -19.94 -15.91
N GLN A 61 -1.04 -19.27 -15.61
CA GLN A 61 -1.81 -18.47 -16.58
C GLN A 61 -1.89 -17.01 -16.09
N PRO A 62 -0.81 -16.22 -16.23
CA PRO A 62 -0.70 -14.91 -15.58
C PRO A 62 -1.55 -13.81 -16.22
N ARG A 63 -2.08 -14.05 -17.43
CA ARG A 63 -2.98 -13.14 -18.16
C ARG A 63 -4.44 -13.25 -17.71
N GLN A 64 -4.72 -13.96 -16.62
CA GLN A 64 -6.04 -14.02 -16.02
C GLN A 64 -5.91 -14.04 -14.51
N LEU A 65 -6.89 -13.45 -13.82
CA LEU A 65 -6.90 -13.40 -12.36
C LEU A 65 -8.34 -13.48 -11.86
N ALA A 66 -8.58 -14.43 -10.95
CA ALA A 66 -9.82 -14.48 -10.20
C ALA A 66 -9.79 -13.45 -9.07
N TYR A 67 -10.95 -12.90 -8.73
CA TYR A 67 -11.07 -12.00 -7.59
C TYR A 67 -12.40 -12.21 -6.87
N PHE A 68 -12.37 -12.03 -5.56
CA PHE A 68 -13.53 -12.01 -4.70
C PHE A 68 -13.70 -10.59 -4.16
N LEU A 69 -14.93 -10.08 -4.16
CA LEU A 69 -15.25 -8.76 -3.65
C LEU A 69 -16.41 -8.84 -2.66
N ALA A 70 -16.16 -8.42 -1.42
CA ALA A 70 -17.17 -8.30 -0.38
C ALA A 70 -17.29 -6.85 0.10
N LEU A 71 -18.52 -6.48 0.46
CA LEU A 71 -18.86 -5.18 1.01
C LEU A 71 -19.68 -5.37 2.28
N SER A 72 -19.26 -4.74 3.37
CA SER A 72 -20.02 -4.77 4.62
C SER A 72 -21.36 -4.01 4.48
N PRO A 73 -22.44 -4.44 5.14
CA PRO A 73 -23.76 -3.81 5.03
C PRO A 73 -23.82 -2.29 5.28
N PRO A 74 -23.02 -1.68 6.19
CA PRO A 74 -23.05 -0.24 6.41
C PRO A 74 -22.53 0.61 5.24
N CYS A 75 -21.76 0.02 4.32
CA CYS A 75 -21.22 0.77 3.20
C CYS A 75 -22.34 1.25 2.27
N THR A 76 -22.38 2.55 2.00
CA THR A 76 -23.42 3.16 1.15
C THR A 76 -23.05 3.16 -0.34
N ILE A 77 -21.82 2.77 -0.70
CA ILE A 77 -21.39 2.63 -2.09
C ILE A 77 -21.99 1.36 -2.70
N PRO A 78 -22.47 1.38 -3.95
CA PRO A 78 -22.87 0.16 -4.65
C PRO A 78 -21.67 -0.76 -4.91
N ILE A 79 -21.82 -2.06 -4.69
CA ILE A 79 -20.75 -3.04 -4.93
C ILE A 79 -20.34 -3.08 -6.41
N GLU A 80 -21.27 -2.81 -7.33
CA GLU A 80 -21.04 -2.74 -8.77
C GLU A 80 -20.07 -1.61 -9.14
N SER A 81 -20.10 -0.51 -8.37
CA SER A 81 -19.16 0.59 -8.57
C SER A 81 -17.73 0.17 -8.24
N LEU A 82 -17.55 -0.68 -7.23
CA LEU A 82 -16.23 -1.21 -6.86
C LEU A 82 -15.79 -2.32 -7.81
N ASP A 83 -16.70 -3.20 -8.20
CA ASP A 83 -16.47 -4.27 -9.18
C ASP A 83 -15.94 -3.71 -10.51
N LYS A 84 -16.55 -2.63 -10.99
CA LYS A 84 -16.12 -1.92 -12.20
C LYS A 84 -14.66 -1.46 -12.12
N ILE A 85 -14.22 -0.95 -10.97
CA ILE A 85 -12.83 -0.51 -10.76
C ILE A 85 -11.87 -1.68 -10.88
N VAL A 86 -12.21 -2.84 -10.31
CA VAL A 86 -11.37 -4.04 -10.40
C VAL A 86 -11.22 -4.46 -11.87
N VAL A 87 -12.35 -4.53 -12.59
CA VAL A 87 -12.36 -4.92 -14.02
C VAL A 87 -11.58 -3.92 -14.87
N GLU A 88 -11.75 -2.61 -14.64
CA GLU A 88 -11.02 -1.56 -15.36
C GLU A 88 -9.50 -1.70 -15.15
N ILE A 89 -9.05 -1.88 -13.91
CA ILE A 89 -7.62 -2.04 -13.60
C ILE A 89 -7.06 -3.33 -14.21
N LEU A 90 -7.74 -4.45 -14.04
CA LEU A 90 -7.32 -5.73 -14.65
C LEU A 90 -7.17 -5.58 -16.17
N THR A 91 -8.12 -4.91 -16.81
CA THR A 91 -8.08 -4.64 -18.25
C THR A 91 -6.93 -3.70 -18.64
N GLU A 92 -6.64 -2.65 -17.85
CA GLU A 92 -5.50 -1.75 -18.02
C GLU A 92 -4.17 -2.54 -18.06
N TYR A 93 -4.03 -3.55 -17.19
CA TYR A 93 -2.88 -4.45 -17.15
C TYR A 93 -2.97 -5.64 -18.12
N LYS A 94 -3.98 -5.69 -19.01
CA LYS A 94 -4.21 -6.78 -19.97
C LYS A 94 -4.38 -8.16 -19.30
N ILE A 95 -4.99 -8.18 -18.12
CA ILE A 95 -5.36 -9.38 -17.36
C ILE A 95 -6.87 -9.59 -17.48
N ARG A 96 -7.28 -10.79 -17.85
CA ARG A 96 -8.69 -11.19 -17.94
C ARG A 96 -9.27 -11.44 -16.53
N PRO A 97 -10.35 -10.76 -16.13
CA PRO A 97 -11.04 -11.06 -14.86
C PRO A 97 -11.72 -12.43 -14.92
N MET A 98 -11.65 -13.20 -13.82
CA MET A 98 -12.30 -14.51 -13.66
C MET A 98 -13.20 -14.56 -12.42
N LYS A 99 -14.43 -14.04 -12.52
CA LYS A 99 -15.35 -13.91 -11.38
C LYS A 99 -16.00 -15.23 -10.95
N GLU A 100 -16.22 -16.15 -11.89
CA GLU A 100 -17.03 -17.36 -11.67
C GLU A 100 -16.21 -18.59 -11.27
N GLU A 101 -14.88 -18.54 -11.39
CA GLU A 101 -14.00 -19.71 -11.22
C GLU A 101 -13.13 -19.64 -9.95
N ILE A 102 -13.54 -18.87 -8.95
CA ILE A 102 -12.76 -18.70 -7.70
C ILE A 102 -12.60 -20.04 -6.97
N PHE A 103 -13.64 -20.88 -6.98
CA PHE A 103 -13.73 -22.12 -6.20
C PHE A 103 -13.01 -23.34 -6.83
N ASN A 104 -11.91 -23.11 -7.54
CA ASN A 104 -11.06 -24.17 -8.06
C ASN A 104 -9.87 -24.41 -7.12
N ASP A 105 -9.67 -25.66 -6.70
CA ASP A 105 -8.62 -26.00 -5.73
C ASP A 105 -7.22 -25.55 -6.21
N GLY A 106 -6.47 -24.95 -5.29
CA GLY A 106 -5.16 -24.38 -5.54
C GLY A 106 -5.14 -23.05 -6.32
N ARG A 107 -6.29 -22.50 -6.75
CA ARG A 107 -6.33 -21.26 -7.54
C ARG A 107 -5.98 -20.04 -6.69
N ILE A 108 -5.06 -19.23 -7.20
CA ILE A 108 -4.77 -17.90 -6.65
C ILE A 108 -5.87 -16.93 -7.07
N TYR A 109 -6.36 -16.15 -6.10
CA TYR A 109 -7.32 -15.08 -6.34
C TYR A 109 -6.97 -13.84 -5.51
N LEU A 110 -7.43 -12.68 -5.99
CA LEU A 110 -7.39 -11.43 -5.26
C LEU A 110 -8.61 -11.34 -4.33
N ASN A 111 -8.38 -11.35 -3.03
CA ASN A 111 -9.41 -11.14 -2.02
C ASN A 111 -9.55 -9.64 -1.74
N LEU A 112 -10.76 -9.11 -1.94
CA LEU A 112 -11.10 -7.72 -1.69
C LEU A 112 -12.28 -7.65 -0.72
N ALA A 113 -12.11 -6.92 0.38
CA ALA A 113 -13.20 -6.63 1.30
C ALA A 113 -13.20 -5.15 1.69
N VAL A 114 -14.39 -4.59 1.85
CA VAL A 114 -14.55 -3.20 2.29
C VAL A 114 -15.51 -3.16 3.46
N ASN A 115 -14.98 -2.71 4.60
CA ASN A 115 -15.73 -2.54 5.83
C ASN A 115 -15.96 -1.05 6.09
N CYS A 116 -17.20 -0.64 6.38
CA CYS A 116 -17.55 0.76 6.64
C CYS A 116 -18.22 0.94 8.01
N ILE A 117 -18.04 2.13 8.56
CA ILE A 117 -18.83 2.68 9.66
C ILE A 117 -19.38 4.02 9.20
N THR A 118 -20.71 4.12 9.12
CA THR A 118 -21.42 5.30 8.63
C THR A 118 -21.67 6.29 9.75
N PHE A 119 -21.27 7.54 9.57
CA PHE A 119 -21.57 8.64 10.49
C PHE A 119 -22.83 9.39 10.06
N LYS A 120 -23.42 10.17 10.98
CA LYS A 120 -24.63 10.98 10.71
C LYS A 120 -24.46 12.00 9.55
N SER A 121 -23.24 12.32 9.13
CA SER A 121 -22.91 13.29 8.09
C SER A 121 -22.82 12.71 6.67
N ASN A 122 -23.21 11.44 6.45
CA ASN A 122 -22.92 10.67 5.22
C ASN A 122 -21.42 10.44 4.95
N ASP A 123 -20.53 10.81 5.87
CA ASP A 123 -19.15 10.36 5.86
C ASP A 123 -19.08 8.92 6.39
N ASN A 124 -18.15 8.16 5.83
CA ASN A 124 -17.83 6.81 6.25
C ASN A 124 -16.40 6.77 6.78
N ALA A 125 -16.17 6.14 7.92
CA ALA A 125 -14.87 5.52 8.17
C ALA A 125 -14.86 4.19 7.44
N PHE A 126 -13.74 3.85 6.80
CA PHE A 126 -13.63 2.61 6.04
C PHE A 126 -12.28 1.95 6.21
N VAL A 127 -12.28 0.62 6.08
CA VAL A 127 -11.11 -0.23 5.98
C VAL A 127 -11.25 -1.05 4.71
N ILE A 128 -10.27 -0.93 3.82
CA ILE A 128 -10.16 -1.77 2.63
C ILE A 128 -9.15 -2.86 2.94
N GLU A 129 -9.51 -4.09 2.65
CA GLU A 129 -8.64 -5.25 2.65
C GLU A 129 -8.41 -5.66 1.19
N ALA A 130 -7.15 -5.79 0.83
CA ALA A 130 -6.75 -6.24 -0.50
C ALA A 130 -5.53 -7.13 -0.32
N ASN A 131 -5.66 -8.42 -0.61
CA ASN A 131 -4.62 -9.40 -0.39
C ASN A 131 -4.82 -10.60 -1.34
N PHE A 132 -3.77 -11.35 -1.60
CA PHE A 132 -3.89 -12.59 -2.36
C PHE A 132 -4.21 -13.76 -1.44
N ALA A 133 -4.96 -14.71 -1.97
CA ALA A 133 -5.29 -15.95 -1.29
C ALA A 133 -5.27 -17.11 -2.29
N ARG A 134 -5.17 -18.33 -1.75
CA ARG A 134 -5.29 -19.57 -2.52
C ARG A 134 -6.53 -20.30 -2.08
N TYR A 135 -7.45 -20.52 -3.01
CA TYR A 135 -8.62 -21.33 -2.72
C TYR A 135 -8.17 -22.76 -2.41
N THR A 136 -8.48 -23.19 -1.20
CA THR A 136 -8.21 -24.51 -0.65
C THR A 136 -9.43 -24.79 0.21
N PRO A 137 -10.20 -25.86 -0.05
CA PRO A 137 -11.49 -26.06 0.59
C PRO A 137 -11.39 -26.19 2.11
N SER A 138 -10.23 -26.61 2.65
CA SER A 138 -9.88 -26.49 4.07
C SER A 138 -8.39 -26.81 4.31
N PRO A 139 -7.63 -26.01 5.08
CA PRO A 139 -7.94 -24.64 5.53
C PRO A 139 -7.69 -23.61 4.40
N PRO A 140 -8.39 -22.46 4.38
CA PRO A 140 -8.08 -21.40 3.42
C PRO A 140 -6.68 -20.81 3.68
N ILE A 141 -5.92 -20.60 2.60
CA ILE A 141 -4.60 -19.98 2.68
C ILE A 141 -4.72 -18.51 2.27
N ILE A 142 -4.60 -17.64 3.25
CA ILE A 142 -4.50 -16.18 3.06
C ILE A 142 -3.03 -15.79 3.15
N PHE A 143 -2.53 -15.04 2.16
CA PHE A 143 -1.21 -14.43 2.26
C PHE A 143 -1.32 -13.12 3.06
N ASP A 144 -0.44 -12.95 4.03
CA ASP A 144 -0.46 -11.86 5.02
C ASP A 144 -0.07 -10.48 4.45
N GLN A 145 0.49 -10.44 3.25
CA GLN A 145 0.77 -9.19 2.55
C GLN A 145 -0.53 -8.49 2.13
N GLN A 146 -0.78 -7.34 2.76
CA GLN A 146 -1.97 -6.52 2.54
C GLN A 146 -1.61 -5.23 1.77
N PHE A 147 -2.47 -4.87 0.81
CA PHE A 147 -2.44 -3.66 -0.01
C PHE A 147 -3.56 -2.69 0.33
N GLY A 148 -4.31 -3.02 1.37
CA GLY A 148 -5.48 -2.30 1.83
C GLY A 148 -5.15 -0.95 2.48
N ILE A 149 -6.07 0.00 2.31
CA ILE A 149 -5.98 1.35 2.88
C ILE A 149 -7.16 1.56 3.83
N SER A 150 -6.89 2.19 4.98
CA SER A 150 -7.92 2.68 5.89
C SER A 150 -8.08 4.20 5.73
N GLY A 151 -9.30 4.70 5.91
CA GLY A 151 -9.57 6.12 5.72
C GLY A 151 -10.92 6.58 6.25
N LYS A 152 -11.20 7.86 6.02
CA LYS A 152 -12.48 8.49 6.30
C LYS A 152 -12.85 9.43 5.16
N GLY A 153 -14.11 9.45 4.78
CA GLY A 153 -14.64 10.41 3.81
C GLY A 153 -15.93 9.91 3.17
N ASN A 154 -16.29 10.55 2.05
CA ASN A 154 -17.46 10.14 1.28
C ASN A 154 -17.13 8.95 0.34
N ASN A 155 -18.08 8.57 -0.51
CA ASN A 155 -17.90 7.48 -1.47
C ASN A 155 -16.81 7.75 -2.51
N ASP A 156 -16.48 9.01 -2.82
CA ASP A 156 -15.37 9.34 -3.72
C ASP A 156 -14.02 9.07 -3.05
N ASN A 157 -13.86 9.43 -1.78
CA ASN A 157 -12.65 9.11 -1.02
C ASN A 157 -12.46 7.60 -0.92
N LEU A 158 -13.53 6.85 -0.63
CA LEU A 158 -13.53 5.40 -0.59
C LEU A 158 -13.11 4.81 -1.95
N ARG A 159 -13.70 5.31 -3.03
CA ARG A 159 -13.45 4.85 -4.40
C ARG A 159 -11.99 5.02 -4.81
N GLU A 160 -11.40 6.18 -4.54
CA GLU A 160 -9.98 6.42 -4.84
C GLU A 160 -9.04 5.57 -3.99
N ALA A 161 -9.35 5.39 -2.70
CA ALA A 161 -8.58 4.50 -1.83
C ALA A 161 -8.67 3.04 -2.29
N PHE A 162 -9.85 2.59 -2.70
CA PHE A 162 -10.07 1.24 -3.23
C PHE A 162 -9.31 1.03 -4.54
N LYS A 163 -9.41 1.98 -5.48
CA LYS A 163 -8.65 1.98 -6.73
C LYS A 163 -7.14 1.89 -6.48
N THR A 164 -6.64 2.65 -5.52
CA THR A 164 -5.22 2.63 -5.14
C THR A 164 -4.81 1.26 -4.60
N SER A 165 -5.61 0.68 -3.71
CA SER A 165 -5.36 -0.65 -3.11
C SER A 165 -5.33 -1.74 -4.19
N VAL A 166 -6.29 -1.72 -5.12
CA VAL A 166 -6.35 -2.68 -6.24
C VAL A 166 -5.18 -2.49 -7.19
N LYS A 167 -4.82 -1.25 -7.56
CA LYS A 167 -3.67 -1.00 -8.43
C LYS A 167 -2.36 -1.52 -7.82
N ALA A 168 -2.16 -1.32 -6.53
CA ALA A 168 -0.99 -1.85 -5.83
C ALA A 168 -0.95 -3.39 -5.89
N ALA A 169 -2.04 -4.07 -5.53
CA ALA A 169 -2.10 -5.53 -5.57
C ALA A 169 -1.89 -6.10 -7.00
N ILE A 170 -2.52 -5.50 -8.02
CA ILE A 170 -2.36 -5.94 -9.41
C ILE A 170 -0.95 -5.69 -9.94
N SER A 171 -0.32 -4.58 -9.55
CA SER A 171 1.09 -4.31 -9.88
C SER A 171 1.99 -5.43 -9.37
N GLU A 172 1.76 -5.92 -8.15
CA GLU A 172 2.54 -7.02 -7.59
C GLU A 172 2.29 -8.36 -8.27
N HIS A 173 1.05 -8.65 -8.66
CA HIS A 173 0.76 -9.81 -9.51
C HIS A 173 1.54 -9.73 -10.82
N VAL A 174 1.57 -8.57 -11.46
CA VAL A 174 2.30 -8.37 -12.72
C VAL A 174 3.80 -8.55 -12.53
N SER A 175 4.38 -7.92 -11.50
CA SER A 175 5.80 -8.06 -11.19
C SER A 175 6.19 -9.52 -10.94
N SER A 176 5.41 -10.24 -10.12
CA SER A 176 5.67 -11.63 -9.75
C SER A 176 5.62 -12.63 -10.92
N ASN A 177 4.79 -12.33 -11.92
CA ASN A 177 4.46 -13.24 -13.00
C ASN A 177 5.12 -12.90 -14.35
N PHE A 178 5.47 -11.63 -14.57
CA PHE A 178 6.08 -11.18 -15.82
C PHE A 178 7.50 -10.62 -15.64
N GLY A 179 7.96 -10.43 -14.39
CA GLY A 179 9.35 -10.04 -14.09
C GLY A 179 9.65 -8.57 -14.34
N PHE A 180 8.65 -7.69 -14.22
CA PHE A 180 8.79 -6.24 -14.31
C PHE A 180 9.00 -5.59 -12.95
#